data_AF-A0A816GNM6-F1
#
_entry.id   AF-A0A816GNM6-F1
#
_cell.length_a   1.000
_cell.length_b   1.000
_cell.length_c   1.000
_cell.angle_alpha   90.00
_cell.angle_beta   90.00
_cell.angle_gamma   90.00
#
_symmetry.space_group_name_H-M   'P 1'
#
loop_
_entity.id
_entity.type
_entity.pdbx_description
1 polymer ?
#
loop_
_entity_poly.entity_id
_entity_poly.type
_entity_poly.pdbx_seq_one_letter_code
_entity_poly.pdbx_strand_id
1 'polypeptide(L)'
;MQGNQRRATAFTYMNSSSSRSHALLIIWIERRERSTSSLSREYTSYLGRLNLIDLAGSEDTSRSKAEGDRFREAININTGLFQLRRVLDALSASSSYVPYRDSTLTRLLQSSLSTTQSITILISHISSLNIDLSETLSTLKYSQIAKCVQRTSIPAQKLCKNIDTSDVMFGDYNDPVQCFYRRTVYIHTPSYEKIFARLAGHRYDEQQKCILFIHGSGPINSSMYWNDLVRRLLFATSSSSSLSPYYFVAIDCPGYGRSDGDKQTIRSYPGAFIQEIIDCISPTTHKVYCLIGSSQGAAAVFNALVEKPAISSFLAVQNPVSHYPQRFVCIKQPALLMYDTDDDGHPVSVGRLVKKYILNNHYYEFASSKQPK
;
A
#
# COMPACT_ATOMS: atom_id res chain seq x y z
N MET A 1 3.63 -12.11 -2.38
CA MET A 1 3.94 -13.33 -3.15
C MET A 1 5.15 -13.19 -4.09
N GLN A 2 5.39 -12.05 -4.75
CA GLN A 2 6.56 -11.86 -5.62
C GLN A 2 7.93 -12.09 -4.94
N GLY A 3 8.07 -11.75 -3.64
CA GLY A 3 9.30 -12.02 -2.87
C GLY A 3 9.60 -13.52 -2.72
N ASN A 4 8.58 -14.35 -2.43
CA ASN A 4 8.74 -15.80 -2.40
C ASN A 4 9.00 -16.37 -3.80
N GLN A 5 8.41 -15.79 -4.85
CA GLN A 5 8.68 -16.20 -6.24
C GLN A 5 10.13 -15.92 -6.65
N ARG A 6 10.73 -14.80 -6.24
CA ARG A 6 12.15 -14.49 -6.47
C ARG A 6 13.11 -15.40 -5.69
N ARG A 7 12.66 -16.01 -4.60
CA ARG A 7 13.42 -17.05 -3.87
C ARG A 7 13.47 -18.37 -4.64
N ALA A 8 12.54 -18.62 -5.56
CA ALA A 8 12.30 -19.92 -6.20
C ALA A 8 13.02 -20.17 -7.54
N THR A 9 13.79 -19.21 -8.09
CA THR A 9 14.25 -19.26 -9.49
C THR A 9 15.53 -20.07 -9.79
N ALA A 10 15.83 -21.12 -9.01
CA ALA A 10 16.89 -22.09 -9.38
C ALA A 10 16.50 -23.51 -8.95
N PHE A 11 15.98 -24.30 -9.90
CA PHE A 11 15.54 -25.69 -9.69
C PHE A 11 16.72 -26.67 -9.77
N THR A 12 16.86 -27.62 -8.83
CA THR A 12 17.36 -28.98 -9.13
C THR A 12 16.94 -30.00 -8.08
N TYR A 13 16.84 -31.26 -8.53
CA TYR A 13 16.50 -32.49 -7.82
C TYR A 13 17.05 -32.57 -6.38
N MET A 14 16.15 -32.83 -5.43
CA MET A 14 16.35 -33.14 -4.00
C MET A 14 16.42 -32.03 -2.94
N ASN A 15 16.27 -30.74 -3.22
CA ASN A 15 15.84 -29.76 -2.20
C ASN A 15 15.29 -28.49 -2.87
N SER A 16 14.09 -28.04 -2.48
CA SER A 16 13.54 -26.77 -2.93
C SER A 16 14.46 -25.62 -2.53
N SER A 17 14.75 -24.67 -3.41
CA SER A 17 15.70 -23.55 -3.14
C SER A 17 15.40 -22.76 -1.86
N SER A 18 14.18 -22.87 -1.32
CA SER A 18 13.78 -22.35 -0.02
C SER A 18 14.67 -22.82 1.14
N SER A 19 15.21 -24.05 1.12
CA SER A 19 16.05 -24.56 2.22
C SER A 19 17.48 -24.01 2.21
N ARG A 20 17.91 -23.33 1.14
CA ARG A 20 19.31 -22.91 0.93
C ARG A 20 19.56 -21.40 1.05
N SER A 21 18.58 -20.63 1.52
CA SER A 21 18.73 -19.19 1.68
C SER A 21 17.99 -18.69 2.90
N HIS A 22 18.58 -17.79 3.67
CA HIS A 22 17.87 -17.02 4.69
C HIS A 22 17.02 -15.93 4.02
N ALA A 23 15.80 -15.70 4.49
CA ALA A 23 14.94 -14.62 4.06
C ALA A 23 14.60 -13.71 5.25
N LEU A 24 14.72 -12.40 5.05
CA LEU A 24 14.36 -11.40 6.06
C LEU A 24 13.29 -10.48 5.47
N LEU A 25 12.16 -10.38 6.17
CA LEU A 25 11.11 -9.40 5.91
C LEU A 25 11.03 -8.46 7.12
N ILE A 26 11.36 -7.20 6.90
CA ILE A 26 11.30 -6.16 7.92
C ILE A 26 10.10 -5.27 7.64
N ILE A 27 9.18 -5.22 8.60
CA ILE A 27 7.97 -4.39 8.54
C ILE A 27 8.14 -3.26 9.55
N TRP A 28 8.17 -2.03 9.06
CA TRP A 28 8.11 -0.83 9.89
C TRP A 28 6.64 -0.43 10.06
N ILE A 29 6.24 -0.20 11.30
CA ILE A 29 4.88 0.21 11.66
C ILE A 29 4.99 1.55 12.36
N GLU A 30 4.43 2.59 11.76
CA GLU A 30 4.33 3.90 12.39
C GLU A 30 2.89 4.15 12.83
N ARG A 31 2.66 4.28 14.14
CA ARG A 31 1.39 4.76 14.70
C ARG A 31 1.54 6.23 15.03
N ARG A 32 0.69 7.06 14.43
CA ARG A 32 0.66 8.50 14.69
C ARG A 32 -0.60 8.84 15.48
N GLU A 33 -0.41 9.51 16.60
CA GLU A 33 -1.46 10.05 17.44
C GLU A 33 -1.41 11.56 17.39
N ARG A 34 -2.50 12.18 16.97
CA ARG A 34 -2.59 13.64 16.89
C ARG A 34 -2.75 14.23 18.29
N SER A 35 -2.07 15.35 18.56
CA SER A 35 -2.36 16.13 19.76
C SER A 35 -3.81 16.64 19.71
N THR A 36 -4.54 16.55 20.83
CA THR A 36 -5.95 16.98 20.92
C THR A 36 -6.12 18.49 20.93
N SER A 37 -5.04 19.28 20.99
CA SER A 37 -5.11 20.74 20.86
C SER A 37 -5.38 21.11 19.40
N SER A 38 -6.54 21.72 19.15
CA SER A 38 -7.10 22.04 17.82
C SER A 38 -6.24 22.96 16.93
N LEU A 39 -5.13 23.49 17.45
CA LEU A 39 -4.26 24.46 16.79
C LEU A 39 -2.83 23.96 16.53
N SER A 40 -2.37 22.85 17.14
CA SER A 40 -0.99 22.39 16.92
C SER A 40 -0.89 21.39 15.75
N ARG A 41 0.09 21.60 14.87
CA ARG A 41 0.48 20.67 13.79
C ARG A 41 1.38 19.55 14.33
N GLU A 42 1.14 19.13 15.56
CA GLU A 42 1.97 18.17 16.28
C GLU A 42 1.30 16.81 16.32
N TYR A 43 2.11 15.78 16.12
CA TYR A 43 1.72 14.40 16.36
C TYR A 43 2.78 13.71 17.21
N THR A 44 2.31 12.79 18.02
CA THR A 44 3.14 11.78 18.65
C THR A 44 3.24 10.59 17.70
N SER A 45 4.45 10.24 17.30
CA SER A 45 4.71 9.03 16.53
C SER A 45 5.30 7.93 17.42
N TYR A 46 4.78 6.72 17.24
CA TYR A 46 5.30 5.48 17.80
C TYR A 46 5.78 4.62 16.65
N LEU A 47 7.09 4.37 16.59
CA LEU A 47 7.69 3.53 15.57
C LEU A 47 7.94 2.13 16.13
N GLY A 48 7.28 1.13 15.54
CA GLY A 48 7.51 -0.29 15.75
C GLY A 48 8.25 -0.90 14.57
N ARG A 49 9.02 -1.96 14.82
CA ARG A 49 9.68 -2.75 13.80
C ARG A 49 9.44 -4.24 14.06
N LEU A 50 8.81 -4.92 13.12
CA LEU A 50 8.58 -6.36 13.13
C LEU A 50 9.54 -7.02 12.14
N ASN A 51 10.40 -7.90 12.65
CA ASN A 51 11.35 -8.67 11.85
C ASN A 51 10.84 -10.11 11.72
N LEU A 52 10.47 -10.53 10.52
CA LEU A 52 10.12 -11.90 10.19
C LEU A 52 11.31 -12.53 9.45
N ILE A 53 11.94 -13.51 10.09
CA ILE A 53 13.19 -14.11 9.61
C ILE A 53 12.92 -15.60 9.38
N ASP A 54 13.11 -16.06 8.16
CA ASP A 54 13.09 -17.47 7.79
C ASP A 54 14.54 -17.91 7.54
N LEU A 55 15.02 -18.86 8.33
CA LEU A 55 16.39 -19.33 8.25
C LEU A 55 16.50 -20.51 7.28
N ALA A 56 17.64 -20.62 6.59
CA ALA A 56 17.98 -21.81 5.83
C ALA A 56 18.01 -23.05 6.72
N GLY A 57 17.93 -24.22 6.09
CA GLY A 57 18.04 -25.51 6.76
C GLY A 57 19.37 -25.63 7.52
N SER A 58 19.33 -26.28 8.69
CA SER A 58 20.50 -26.48 9.55
C SER A 58 21.20 -27.82 9.32
N GLU A 59 20.77 -28.59 8.33
CA GLU A 59 21.26 -29.94 8.08
C GLU A 59 22.75 -29.98 7.73
N ASP A 60 23.41 -31.06 8.15
CA ASP A 60 24.80 -31.28 7.81
C ASP A 60 24.99 -31.47 6.30
N THR A 61 25.84 -30.62 5.73
CA THR A 61 26.30 -30.70 4.33
C THR A 61 26.90 -32.05 3.97
N SER A 62 27.43 -32.81 4.93
CA SER A 62 28.00 -34.15 4.70
C SER A 62 26.95 -35.20 4.28
N ARG A 63 25.68 -35.02 4.69
CA ARG A 63 24.54 -35.85 4.22
C ARG A 63 24.12 -35.48 2.80
N SER A 64 24.45 -34.26 2.37
CA SER A 64 24.24 -33.85 0.98
C SER A 64 25.37 -34.39 0.12
N LYS A 65 25.07 -35.19 -0.91
CA LYS A 65 26.05 -35.61 -1.93
C LYS A 65 26.44 -34.45 -2.85
N ALA A 66 26.62 -33.25 -2.30
CA ALA A 66 26.92 -32.03 -3.04
C ALA A 66 28.43 -31.97 -3.31
N GLU A 67 28.80 -31.86 -4.58
CA GLU A 67 30.19 -31.75 -5.03
C GLU A 67 30.46 -30.37 -5.67
N GLY A 68 31.73 -29.95 -5.71
CA GLY A 68 32.16 -28.73 -6.39
C GLY A 68 31.58 -27.43 -5.79
N ASP A 69 31.09 -26.53 -6.64
CA ASP A 69 30.57 -25.23 -6.21
C ASP A 69 29.34 -25.32 -5.30
N ARG A 70 28.57 -26.42 -5.39
CA ARG A 70 27.43 -26.68 -4.50
C ARG A 70 27.86 -26.97 -3.07
N PHE A 71 29.01 -27.62 -2.90
CA PHE A 71 29.59 -27.86 -1.59
C PHE A 71 30.04 -26.53 -0.94
N ARG A 72 30.67 -25.65 -1.73
CA ARG A 72 31.06 -24.30 -1.28
C ARG A 72 29.85 -23.44 -0.89
N GLU A 73 28.77 -23.51 -1.65
CA GLU A 73 27.50 -22.83 -1.34
C GLU A 73 26.90 -23.35 -0.02
N ALA A 74 26.82 -24.68 0.15
CA ALA A 74 26.30 -25.30 1.37
C ALA A 74 27.13 -24.92 2.63
N ILE A 75 28.46 -24.86 2.50
CA ILE A 75 29.34 -24.36 3.57
C ILE A 75 29.02 -22.91 3.94
N ASN A 76 28.83 -22.04 2.94
CA ASN A 76 28.55 -20.63 3.17
C ASN A 76 27.19 -20.40 3.87
N ILE A 77 26.19 -21.22 3.55
CA ILE A 77 24.87 -21.18 4.23
C ILE A 77 25.02 -21.58 5.69
N ASN A 78 25.67 -22.71 5.97
CA ASN A 78 25.84 -23.22 7.33
C ASN A 78 26.77 -22.34 8.18
N THR A 79 27.67 -21.57 7.53
CA THR A 79 28.46 -20.54 8.21
C THR A 79 27.56 -19.51 8.90
N GLY A 80 26.45 -19.08 8.26
CA GLY A 80 25.51 -18.13 8.86
C GLY A 80 24.89 -18.64 10.16
N LEU A 81 24.37 -19.88 10.14
CA LEU A 81 23.77 -20.52 11.31
C LEU A 81 24.79 -20.81 12.42
N PHE A 82 25.99 -21.23 12.06
CA PHE A 82 27.08 -21.45 12.99
C PHE A 82 27.48 -20.17 13.73
N GLN A 83 27.68 -19.06 13.00
CA GLN A 83 28.02 -17.78 13.64
C GLN A 83 26.86 -17.25 14.50
N LEU A 84 25.62 -17.48 14.07
CA LEU A 84 24.45 -17.15 14.87
C LEU A 84 24.42 -17.91 16.21
N ARG A 85 24.82 -19.18 16.22
CA ARG A 85 24.98 -19.96 17.46
C ARG A 85 26.02 -19.32 18.38
N ARG A 86 27.20 -18.97 17.86
CA ARG A 86 28.27 -18.32 18.64
C ARG A 86 27.83 -16.99 19.25
N VAL A 87 26.99 -16.23 18.54
CA VAL A 87 26.38 -15.01 19.07
C VAL A 87 25.45 -15.32 20.24
N LEU A 88 24.57 -16.32 20.13
CA LEU A 88 23.68 -16.72 21.21
C LEU A 88 24.44 -17.26 22.43
N ASP A 89 25.49 -18.06 22.21
CA ASP A 89 26.36 -18.55 23.27
C ASP A 89 26.97 -17.39 24.05
N ALA A 90 27.59 -16.43 23.34
CA ALA A 90 28.17 -15.24 23.95
C ALA A 90 27.13 -14.38 24.70
N LEU A 91 25.92 -14.24 24.16
CA LEU A 91 24.83 -13.51 24.80
C LEU A 91 24.31 -14.22 26.05
N SER A 92 24.17 -15.55 26.01
CA SER A 92 23.71 -16.34 27.14
C SER A 92 24.70 -16.31 28.31
N ALA A 93 26.00 -16.16 28.00
CA ALA A 93 27.07 -16.02 28.97
C ALA A 93 27.31 -14.56 29.41
N SER A 94 26.51 -13.59 28.94
CA SER A 94 26.72 -12.16 29.19
C SER A 94 28.15 -11.71 28.87
N SER A 95 28.75 -12.26 27.80
CA SER A 95 30.10 -11.93 27.35
C SER A 95 30.22 -10.45 26.99
N SER A 96 31.37 -9.85 27.33
CA SER A 96 31.68 -8.47 26.95
C SER A 96 31.80 -8.28 25.44
N TYR A 97 32.24 -9.32 24.73
CA TYR A 97 32.33 -9.34 23.27
C TYR A 97 31.37 -10.35 22.68
N VAL A 98 30.52 -9.88 21.76
CA VAL A 98 29.58 -10.72 20.99
C VAL A 98 29.93 -10.61 19.50
N PRO A 99 30.23 -11.74 18.81
CA PRO A 99 30.80 -11.74 17.46
C PRO A 99 29.75 -11.51 16.35
N TYR A 100 28.97 -10.42 16.44
CA TYR A 100 27.96 -10.11 15.42
C TYR A 100 28.53 -9.90 14.02
N ARG A 101 29.81 -9.51 13.91
CA ARG A 101 30.45 -9.16 12.64
C ARG A 101 30.86 -10.36 11.79
N ASP A 102 30.95 -11.54 12.39
CA ASP A 102 31.50 -12.76 11.78
C ASP A 102 30.64 -13.30 10.62
N SER A 103 29.37 -12.88 10.50
CA SER A 103 28.53 -13.17 9.33
C SER A 103 27.60 -12.01 8.96
N THR A 104 27.17 -11.95 7.71
CA THR A 104 26.16 -10.97 7.26
C THR A 104 24.84 -11.17 8.00
N LEU A 105 24.45 -12.42 8.25
CA LEU A 105 23.22 -12.75 8.98
C LEU A 105 23.26 -12.16 10.40
N THR A 106 24.33 -12.41 11.15
CA THR A 106 24.47 -11.93 12.53
C THR A 106 24.56 -10.41 12.62
N ARG A 107 25.12 -9.73 11.62
CA ARG A 107 25.10 -8.26 11.53
C ARG A 107 23.68 -7.72 11.33
N LEU A 108 22.91 -8.33 10.44
CA LEU A 108 21.52 -7.92 10.20
C LEU A 108 20.64 -8.18 11.43
N LEU A 109 20.88 -9.30 12.12
CA LEU A 109 20.13 -9.71 13.30
C LEU A 109 20.60 -9.06 14.60
N GLN A 110 21.71 -8.31 14.59
CA GLN A 110 22.27 -7.69 15.80
C GLN A 110 21.22 -6.91 16.60
N SER A 111 20.39 -6.13 15.91
CA SER A 111 19.33 -5.33 16.55
C SER A 111 18.12 -6.15 17.05
N SER A 112 17.94 -7.39 16.59
CA SER A 112 16.92 -8.33 17.07
C SER A 112 17.43 -9.25 18.18
N LEU A 113 18.75 -9.45 18.24
CA LEU A 113 19.41 -10.33 19.21
C LEU A 113 20.00 -9.55 20.39
N SER A 114 20.23 -8.25 20.22
CA SER A 114 20.68 -7.37 21.29
C SER A 114 19.66 -7.33 22.44
N THR A 115 20.18 -7.23 23.66
CA THR A 115 19.44 -7.45 24.91
C THR A 115 18.44 -6.34 25.26
N THR A 116 18.41 -5.21 24.56
CA THR A 116 17.72 -3.98 25.00
C THR A 116 16.65 -3.43 24.06
N GLN A 117 16.52 -3.94 22.82
CA GLN A 117 15.74 -3.22 21.79
C GLN A 117 14.64 -4.02 21.09
N SER A 118 14.45 -5.30 21.43
CA SER A 118 13.44 -6.12 20.74
C SER A 118 12.92 -7.27 21.58
N ILE A 119 11.68 -7.65 21.29
CA ILE A 119 11.12 -8.94 21.69
C ILE A 119 11.36 -9.89 20.52
N THR A 120 12.11 -10.96 20.76
CA THR A 120 12.47 -11.94 19.72
C THR A 120 12.00 -13.33 20.13
N ILE A 121 11.24 -13.96 19.25
CA ILE A 121 10.73 -15.32 19.42
C ILE A 121 11.52 -16.22 18.47
N LEU A 122 12.08 -17.30 19.02
CA LEU A 122 12.68 -18.37 18.22
C LEU A 122 11.66 -19.52 18.11
N ILE A 123 11.38 -19.96 16.89
CA ILE A 123 10.52 -21.11 16.62
C ILE A 123 11.40 -22.21 16.05
N SER A 124 11.41 -23.36 16.73
CA SER A 124 12.29 -24.47 16.39
C SER A 124 11.50 -25.59 15.73
N HIS A 125 11.78 -25.84 14.47
CA HIS A 125 11.16 -26.93 13.71
C HIS A 125 12.06 -28.18 13.81
N ILE A 126 11.48 -29.29 14.22
CA ILE A 126 12.21 -30.56 14.42
C ILE A 126 11.51 -31.70 13.68
N SER A 127 12.29 -32.69 13.25
CA SER A 127 11.77 -33.93 12.65
C SER A 127 11.45 -34.93 13.75
N SER A 128 10.33 -35.64 13.61
CA SER A 128 9.95 -36.76 14.50
C SER A 128 10.55 -38.09 14.06
N LEU A 129 11.29 -38.13 12.95
CA LEU A 129 11.86 -39.36 12.41
C LEU A 129 13.14 -39.76 13.17
N ASN A 130 13.28 -41.05 13.47
CA ASN A 130 14.46 -41.58 14.16
C ASN A 130 15.77 -41.30 13.41
N ILE A 131 15.73 -41.27 12.07
CA ILE A 131 16.92 -40.98 11.24
C ILE A 131 17.46 -39.56 11.42
N ASP A 132 16.68 -38.65 11.98
CA ASP A 132 17.02 -37.24 12.17
C ASP A 132 17.26 -36.88 13.65
N LEU A 133 17.37 -37.90 14.52
CA LEU A 133 17.50 -37.70 15.96
C LEU A 133 18.70 -36.81 16.34
N SER A 134 19.82 -36.92 15.63
CA SER A 134 21.00 -36.07 15.84
C SER A 134 20.74 -34.59 15.52
N GLU A 135 20.01 -34.31 14.44
CA GLU A 135 19.64 -32.96 14.01
C GLU A 135 18.62 -32.36 14.97
N THR A 136 17.58 -33.13 15.32
CA THR A 136 16.57 -32.73 16.31
C THR A 136 17.22 -32.37 17.66
N LEU A 137 18.16 -33.18 18.14
CA LEU A 137 18.88 -32.91 19.38
C LEU A 137 19.76 -31.65 19.28
N SER A 138 20.37 -31.40 18.13
CA SER A 138 21.16 -30.18 17.87
C SER A 138 20.27 -28.93 17.89
N THR A 139 19.11 -28.97 17.24
CA THR A 139 18.12 -27.88 17.24
C THR A 139 17.55 -27.61 18.64
N LEU A 140 17.28 -28.66 19.43
CA LEU A 140 16.81 -28.49 20.81
C LEU A 140 17.88 -27.85 21.72
N LYS A 141 19.14 -28.27 21.60
CA LYS A 141 20.27 -27.62 22.31
C LYS A 141 20.40 -26.15 21.93
N TYR A 142 20.29 -25.83 20.65
CA TYR A 142 20.30 -24.46 20.16
C TYR A 142 19.17 -23.63 20.80
N SER A 143 17.97 -24.19 20.85
CA SER A 143 16.78 -23.55 21.44
C SER A 143 16.95 -23.29 22.93
N GLN A 144 17.57 -24.23 23.65
CA GLN A 144 17.86 -24.10 25.07
C GLN A 144 18.82 -22.93 25.34
N ILE A 145 19.86 -22.77 24.54
CA ILE A 145 20.81 -21.65 24.65
C ILE A 145 20.10 -20.32 24.38
N ALA A 146 19.29 -20.27 23.32
CA ALA A 146 18.52 -19.07 22.96
C ALA A 146 17.58 -18.61 24.09
N LYS A 147 16.99 -19.56 24.83
CA LYS A 147 16.14 -19.28 25.99
C LYS A 147 16.89 -18.60 27.16
N CYS A 148 18.19 -18.84 27.28
CA CYS A 148 19.02 -18.26 28.35
C CYS A 148 19.44 -16.81 28.07
N VAL A 149 19.20 -16.28 26.87
CA VAL A 149 19.54 -14.89 26.54
C VAL A 149 18.61 -13.93 27.29
N GLN A 150 19.17 -13.19 28.25
CA GLN A 150 18.43 -12.20 29.03
C GLN A 150 18.03 -11.01 28.16
N ARG A 151 16.78 -10.53 28.32
CA ARG A 151 16.27 -9.36 27.60
C ARG A 151 15.63 -8.35 28.54
N THR A 152 15.78 -7.09 28.17
CA THR A 152 15.12 -5.93 28.77
C THR A 152 14.25 -5.30 27.70
N SER A 153 12.94 -5.21 27.95
CA SER A 153 12.02 -4.58 27.01
C SER A 153 11.97 -3.08 27.26
N ILE A 154 12.43 -2.29 26.31
CA ILE A 154 12.21 -0.84 26.31
C ILE A 154 10.93 -0.56 25.50
N PRO A 155 9.99 0.27 26.01
CA PRO A 155 8.82 0.66 25.24
C PRO A 155 9.21 1.38 23.94
N ALA A 156 8.33 1.33 22.94
CA ALA A 156 8.56 1.96 21.64
C ALA A 156 8.93 3.44 21.81
N GLN A 157 9.91 3.90 21.03
CA GLN A 157 10.40 5.27 21.11
C GLN A 157 9.28 6.25 20.75
N LYS A 158 8.93 7.12 21.69
CA LYS A 158 8.01 8.24 21.47
C LYS A 158 8.77 9.35 20.76
N LEU A 159 8.37 9.67 19.54
CA LEU A 159 8.92 10.80 18.78
C LEU A 159 7.83 11.86 18.61
N CYS A 160 7.99 13.01 19.26
CA CYS A 160 7.18 14.18 18.97
C CYS A 160 7.74 14.86 17.73
N LYS A 161 6.93 15.00 16.68
CA LYS A 161 7.35 15.65 15.43
C LYS A 161 6.28 16.65 15.00
N ASN A 162 6.75 17.74 14.40
CA ASN A 162 5.89 18.61 13.61
C ASN A 162 5.55 17.90 12.31
N ILE A 163 4.30 18.01 11.87
CA ILE A 163 3.88 17.51 10.55
C ILE A 163 4.54 18.40 9.50
N ASP A 164 5.40 17.80 8.67
CA ASP A 164 5.95 18.45 7.49
C ASP A 164 4.83 18.68 6.46
N THR A 165 4.87 19.79 5.73
CA THR A 165 3.93 20.02 4.61
C THR A 165 4.10 19.00 3.49
N SER A 166 5.23 18.29 3.45
CA SER A 166 5.45 17.14 2.58
C SER A 166 4.75 15.84 3.03
N ASP A 167 4.21 15.81 4.25
CA ASP A 167 3.59 14.63 4.81
C ASP A 167 2.29 14.27 4.07
N VAL A 168 2.20 13.00 3.67
CA VAL A 168 1.03 12.45 2.95
C VAL A 168 -0.29 12.56 3.70
N MET A 169 -0.22 12.67 5.03
CA MET A 169 -1.36 12.83 5.94
C MET A 169 -1.50 14.28 6.45
N PHE A 170 -0.74 15.24 5.92
CA PHE A 170 -0.85 16.65 6.33
C PHE A 170 -2.28 17.16 6.22
N GLY A 171 -3.00 16.82 5.15
CA GLY A 171 -4.39 17.24 4.93
C GLY A 171 -5.46 16.50 5.76
N ASP A 172 -5.12 15.49 6.56
CA ASP A 172 -6.09 14.70 7.33
C ASP A 172 -6.49 15.41 8.64
N TYR A 173 -6.75 16.71 8.56
CA TYR A 173 -7.24 17.51 9.66
C TYR A 173 -8.76 17.47 9.70
N ASN A 174 -9.32 16.96 10.80
CA ASN A 174 -10.76 16.89 11.04
C ASN A 174 -11.48 16.03 10.00
N ASP A 175 -11.19 14.74 9.95
CA ASP A 175 -12.18 13.83 9.36
C ASP A 175 -13.26 13.54 10.42
N PRO A 176 -14.48 14.09 10.31
CA PRO A 176 -15.53 13.83 11.28
C PRO A 176 -16.00 12.36 11.27
N VAL A 177 -15.38 11.49 10.47
CA VAL A 177 -15.89 10.19 10.09
C VAL A 177 -14.77 9.14 10.16
N GLN A 178 -14.48 8.67 11.37
CA GLN A 178 -13.51 7.60 11.63
C GLN A 178 -13.79 6.28 10.88
N CYS A 179 -15.00 6.09 10.32
CA CYS A 179 -15.36 4.84 9.65
C CYS A 179 -14.75 4.66 8.25
N PHE A 180 -14.15 5.71 7.68
CA PHE A 180 -13.40 5.57 6.45
C PHE A 180 -12.00 5.08 6.81
N TYR A 181 -11.72 3.79 6.60
CA TYR A 181 -10.37 3.22 6.67
C TYR A 181 -9.46 3.84 5.61
N ARG A 182 -9.15 5.13 5.74
CA ARG A 182 -8.41 5.94 4.78
C ARG A 182 -6.95 5.53 4.83
N ARG A 183 -6.41 5.16 3.68
CA ARG A 183 -5.02 4.77 3.52
C ARG A 183 -4.42 5.54 2.37
N THR A 184 -3.29 6.16 2.59
CA THR A 184 -2.45 6.63 1.49
C THR A 184 -1.74 5.43 0.89
N VAL A 185 -1.80 5.32 -0.43
CA VAL A 185 -1.11 4.28 -1.19
C VAL A 185 -0.32 4.89 -2.33
N TYR A 186 0.81 4.27 -2.65
CA TYR A 186 1.54 4.51 -3.89
C TYR A 186 1.31 3.32 -4.83
N ILE A 187 0.62 3.57 -5.94
CA ILE A 187 0.36 2.57 -6.97
C ILE A 187 1.54 2.63 -7.93
N HIS A 188 2.24 1.51 -8.06
CA HIS A 188 3.35 1.39 -8.99
C HIS A 188 2.79 0.95 -10.33
N THR A 189 3.08 1.73 -11.36
CA THR A 189 2.61 1.53 -12.72
C THR A 189 3.81 1.44 -13.66
N PRO A 190 3.81 0.51 -14.63
CA PRO A 190 4.90 0.38 -15.61
C PRO A 190 5.25 1.66 -16.38
N SER A 191 4.24 2.43 -16.79
CA SER A 191 4.38 3.57 -17.70
C SER A 191 4.39 4.92 -16.98
N TYR A 192 3.79 5.00 -15.79
CA TYR A 192 3.59 6.25 -15.04
C TYR A 192 4.23 6.24 -13.64
N GLU A 193 5.12 5.27 -13.38
CA GLU A 193 5.87 5.13 -12.14
C GLU A 193 4.98 5.11 -10.89
N LYS A 194 5.28 5.92 -9.87
CA LYS A 194 4.60 5.94 -8.58
C LYS A 194 3.47 6.96 -8.58
N ILE A 195 2.24 6.46 -8.51
CA ILE A 195 1.03 7.28 -8.47
C ILE A 195 0.53 7.35 -7.03
N PHE A 196 0.37 8.57 -6.51
CA PHE A 196 -0.23 8.80 -5.21
C PHE A 196 -1.76 8.66 -5.29
N ALA A 197 -2.34 7.90 -4.37
CA ALA A 197 -3.77 7.81 -4.20
C ALA A 197 -4.20 7.66 -2.74
N ARG A 198 -5.42 8.07 -2.44
CA ARG A 198 -6.10 7.79 -1.17
C ARG A 198 -7.13 6.69 -1.39
N LEU A 199 -7.06 5.69 -0.55
CA LEU A 199 -7.96 4.54 -0.55
C LEU A 199 -8.94 4.67 0.61
N ALA A 200 -10.23 4.50 0.37
CA ALA A 200 -11.22 4.30 1.42
C ALA A 200 -11.84 2.90 1.26
N GLY A 201 -11.90 2.14 2.36
CA GLY A 201 -12.36 0.75 2.37
C GLY A 201 -11.22 -0.28 2.25
N HIS A 202 -11.56 -1.57 2.16
CA HIS A 202 -10.58 -2.65 2.19
C HIS A 202 -10.36 -3.29 0.81
N ARG A 203 -9.19 -3.05 0.20
CA ARG A 203 -8.87 -3.55 -1.16
C ARG A 203 -8.92 -5.08 -1.31
N TYR A 204 -8.64 -5.81 -0.24
CA TYR A 204 -8.54 -7.27 -0.24
C TYR A 204 -9.79 -7.96 0.29
N ASP A 205 -10.78 -7.19 0.71
CA ASP A 205 -12.07 -7.75 1.09
C ASP A 205 -13.00 -7.63 -0.12
N GLU A 206 -13.18 -8.74 -0.83
CA GLU A 206 -14.06 -8.81 -2.00
C GLU A 206 -15.53 -8.55 -1.64
N GLN A 207 -15.88 -8.44 -0.36
CA GLN A 207 -17.22 -8.06 0.08
C GLN A 207 -17.33 -6.55 0.40
N GLN A 208 -16.21 -5.81 0.41
CA GLN A 208 -16.20 -4.39 0.72
C GLN A 208 -16.01 -3.49 -0.50
N LYS A 209 -16.69 -2.35 -0.43
CA LYS A 209 -16.60 -1.29 -1.43
C LYS A 209 -15.27 -0.58 -1.25
N CYS A 210 -14.59 -0.34 -2.37
CA CYS A 210 -13.27 0.26 -2.37
C CYS A 210 -13.30 1.51 -3.24
N ILE A 211 -12.99 2.66 -2.64
CA ILE A 211 -12.88 3.91 -3.39
C ILE A 211 -11.41 4.29 -3.48
N LEU A 212 -10.96 4.46 -4.72
CA LEU A 212 -9.64 4.97 -5.01
C LEU A 212 -9.76 6.42 -5.49
N PHE A 213 -9.21 7.34 -4.70
CA PHE A 213 -9.08 8.75 -5.07
C PHE A 213 -7.65 9.03 -5.54
N ILE A 214 -7.49 9.21 -6.85
CA ILE A 214 -6.20 9.53 -7.48
C ILE A 214 -6.05 11.04 -7.50
N HIS A 215 -4.96 11.55 -6.91
CA HIS A 215 -4.69 12.98 -6.85
C HIS A 215 -3.42 13.32 -7.62
N GLY A 216 -3.55 14.14 -8.67
CA GLY A 216 -2.47 14.40 -9.63
C GLY A 216 -1.28 15.23 -9.11
N SER A 217 -1.39 15.88 -7.96
CA SER A 217 -0.33 16.72 -7.39
C SER A 217 0.37 16.10 -6.18
N GLY A 218 0.22 14.79 -5.98
CA GLY A 218 0.83 14.08 -4.86
C GLY A 218 0.30 14.52 -3.48
N PRO A 219 1.04 14.21 -2.41
CA PRO A 219 0.60 14.45 -1.04
C PRO A 219 0.53 15.92 -0.61
N ILE A 220 1.40 16.77 -1.19
CA ILE A 220 1.65 18.15 -0.77
C ILE A 220 0.46 19.07 -1.07
N ASN A 221 -0.24 18.79 -2.16
CA ASN A 221 -1.31 19.64 -2.66
C ASN A 221 -2.61 18.85 -2.74
N SER A 222 -2.87 17.97 -1.76
CA SER A 222 -4.20 17.38 -1.65
C SER A 222 -5.18 18.55 -1.52
N SER A 223 -6.11 18.69 -2.45
CA SER A 223 -7.36 19.38 -2.17
C SER A 223 -7.78 18.89 -0.77
N MET A 224 -7.76 19.79 0.23
CA MET A 224 -7.81 19.42 1.66
C MET A 224 -9.10 18.69 2.05
N TYR A 225 -10.00 18.54 1.09
CA TYR A 225 -11.28 17.88 1.19
C TYR A 225 -11.32 16.81 0.11
N TRP A 226 -11.67 15.58 0.50
CA TRP A 226 -12.27 14.65 -0.46
C TRP A 226 -13.32 15.41 -1.24
N ASN A 227 -13.33 15.25 -2.57
CA ASN A 227 -14.44 15.72 -3.38
C ASN A 227 -15.74 15.35 -2.65
N ASP A 228 -16.57 16.35 -2.36
CA ASP A 228 -17.76 16.19 -1.52
C ASP A 228 -18.69 15.10 -2.10
N LEU A 229 -18.73 15.00 -3.44
CA LEU A 229 -19.40 13.92 -4.17
C LEU A 229 -18.88 12.53 -3.77
N VAL A 230 -17.56 12.38 -3.63
CA VAL A 230 -16.93 11.12 -3.21
C VAL A 230 -17.26 10.80 -1.74
N ARG A 231 -17.24 11.80 -0.85
CA ARG A 231 -17.67 11.60 0.56
C ARG A 231 -19.11 11.12 0.63
N ARG A 232 -20.02 11.73 -0.12
CA ARG A 232 -21.45 11.36 -0.13
C ARG A 232 -21.68 9.99 -0.73
N LEU A 233 -21.02 9.65 -1.83
CA LEU A 233 -21.07 8.31 -2.40
C LEU A 233 -20.56 7.27 -1.39
N LEU A 234 -19.49 7.56 -0.66
CA LEU A 234 -19.03 6.68 0.43
C LEU A 234 -20.11 6.48 1.51
N PHE A 235 -20.78 7.54 1.95
CA PHE A 235 -21.84 7.45 2.95
C PHE A 235 -23.09 6.73 2.46
N ALA A 236 -23.55 7.04 1.25
CA ALA A 236 -24.73 6.41 0.65
C ALA A 236 -24.48 4.93 0.34
N THR A 237 -23.24 4.57 0.03
CA THR A 237 -22.89 3.17 -0.23
C THR A 237 -22.60 2.40 1.05
N SER A 238 -22.09 2.99 2.13
CA SER A 238 -21.87 2.26 3.38
C SER A 238 -23.16 1.83 4.09
N SER A 239 -24.30 2.48 3.81
CA SER A 239 -25.62 2.13 4.34
C SER A 239 -26.39 1.09 3.51
N SER A 240 -25.92 0.75 2.30
CA SER A 240 -26.60 -0.17 1.38
C SER A 240 -25.88 -1.52 1.27
N SER A 241 -26.52 -2.57 1.81
CA SER A 241 -26.04 -3.96 1.77
C SER A 241 -26.29 -4.68 0.43
N SER A 242 -27.05 -4.08 -0.50
CA SER A 242 -27.51 -4.74 -1.73
C SER A 242 -26.64 -4.52 -2.97
N LEU A 243 -25.62 -3.66 -2.88
CA LEU A 243 -24.72 -3.37 -3.99
C LEU A 243 -23.53 -4.33 -3.97
N SER A 244 -23.28 -5.01 -5.10
CA SER A 244 -22.12 -5.86 -5.33
C SER A 244 -20.80 -5.11 -5.04
N PRO A 245 -19.69 -5.85 -4.83
CA PRO A 245 -18.38 -5.23 -4.64
C PRO A 245 -17.99 -4.46 -5.88
N TYR A 246 -17.87 -3.15 -5.73
CA TYR A 246 -17.64 -2.24 -6.82
C TYR A 246 -16.53 -1.25 -6.44
N TYR A 247 -15.59 -1.07 -7.36
CA TYR A 247 -14.56 -0.06 -7.27
C TYR A 247 -15.12 1.26 -7.79
N PHE A 248 -15.05 2.32 -6.97
CA PHE A 248 -15.23 3.69 -7.43
C PHE A 248 -13.85 4.29 -7.62
N VAL A 249 -13.57 4.81 -8.82
CA VAL A 249 -12.31 5.53 -9.06
C VAL A 249 -12.64 7.00 -9.20
N ALA A 250 -12.30 7.75 -8.18
CA ALA A 250 -12.39 9.19 -8.17
C ALA A 250 -11.07 9.79 -8.63
N ILE A 251 -11.16 10.72 -9.57
CA ILE A 251 -9.99 11.30 -10.22
C ILE A 251 -10.07 12.80 -10.03
N ASP A 252 -9.12 13.30 -9.25
CA ASP A 252 -8.81 14.71 -9.25
C ASP A 252 -7.45 14.88 -9.93
N CYS A 253 -7.49 15.35 -11.18
CA CYS A 253 -6.30 15.62 -11.99
C CYS A 253 -5.93 17.12 -12.04
N PRO A 254 -5.92 17.91 -10.96
CA PRO A 254 -5.47 19.29 -11.02
C PRO A 254 -3.94 19.29 -11.05
N GLY A 255 -3.36 18.85 -12.17
CA GLY A 255 -1.98 19.15 -12.54
C GLY A 255 -1.04 18.01 -12.20
N TYR A 256 -1.09 16.98 -13.03
CA TYR A 256 0.05 16.07 -13.27
C TYR A 256 1.18 16.88 -13.93
N GLY A 257 1.78 17.78 -13.15
CA GLY A 257 2.77 18.77 -13.58
C GLY A 257 3.82 19.10 -12.50
N ARG A 258 3.80 18.39 -11.37
CA ARG A 258 4.59 18.74 -10.15
C ARG A 258 5.01 17.55 -9.25
N SER A 259 4.83 16.29 -9.66
CA SER A 259 5.35 15.12 -8.92
C SER A 259 6.62 14.58 -9.56
N ASP A 260 7.56 14.04 -8.78
CA ASP A 260 8.73 13.32 -9.32
C ASP A 260 8.26 12.12 -10.17
N GLY A 261 8.37 12.24 -11.50
CA GLY A 261 7.75 11.37 -12.50
C GLY A 261 6.99 12.12 -13.62
N ASP A 262 7.10 13.44 -13.65
CA ASP A 262 6.30 14.34 -14.49
C ASP A 262 6.56 14.20 -16.01
N LYS A 263 5.61 13.57 -16.71
CA LYS A 263 5.43 13.71 -18.16
C LYS A 263 4.09 14.40 -18.39
N GLN A 264 4.12 15.59 -18.98
CA GLN A 264 2.99 16.48 -19.32
C GLN A 264 1.57 15.85 -19.50
N THR A 265 0.56 16.58 -19.02
CA THR A 265 -0.87 16.62 -19.46
C THR A 265 -1.62 15.30 -19.67
N ILE A 266 -1.69 14.46 -18.63
CA ILE A 266 -2.64 13.32 -18.58
C ILE A 266 -4.11 13.79 -18.66
N ARG A 267 -4.41 15.07 -18.37
CA ARG A 267 -5.78 15.64 -18.39
C ARG A 267 -6.49 15.48 -19.74
N SER A 268 -5.75 15.63 -20.84
CA SER A 268 -6.32 15.60 -22.19
C SER A 268 -6.50 14.18 -22.72
N TYR A 269 -5.63 13.26 -22.28
CA TYR A 269 -5.61 11.86 -22.71
C TYR A 269 -5.49 10.85 -21.55
N PRO A 270 -6.45 10.82 -20.59
CA PRO A 270 -6.30 10.04 -19.36
C PRO A 270 -6.66 8.57 -19.50
N GLY A 271 -7.21 8.10 -20.62
CA GLY A 271 -7.74 6.74 -20.75
C GLY A 271 -6.69 5.64 -20.57
N ALA A 272 -5.47 5.83 -21.11
CA ALA A 272 -4.37 4.87 -20.90
C ALA A 272 -3.93 4.82 -19.43
N PHE A 273 -3.74 5.99 -18.82
CA PHE A 273 -3.36 6.15 -17.42
C PHE A 273 -4.34 5.48 -16.45
N ILE A 274 -5.64 5.76 -16.61
CA ILE A 274 -6.66 5.21 -15.71
C ILE A 274 -6.74 3.70 -15.86
N GLN A 275 -6.67 3.18 -17.10
CA GLN A 275 -6.70 1.73 -17.33
C GLN A 275 -5.52 1.04 -16.64
N GLU A 276 -4.31 1.58 -16.76
CA GLU A 276 -3.12 1.00 -16.16
C GLU A 276 -3.20 0.99 -14.62
N ILE A 277 -3.79 2.03 -14.02
CA ILE A 277 -4.09 2.04 -12.59
C ILE A 277 -5.08 0.94 -12.22
N ILE A 278 -6.17 0.80 -12.97
CA ILE A 278 -7.20 -0.23 -12.76
C ILE A 278 -6.58 -1.63 -12.84
N ASP A 279 -5.73 -1.86 -13.82
CA ASP A 279 -5.05 -3.14 -14.02
C ASP A 279 -4.10 -3.46 -12.85
N CYS A 280 -3.42 -2.44 -12.29
CA CYS A 280 -2.56 -2.60 -11.13
C CYS A 280 -3.33 -2.83 -9.82
N ILE A 281 -4.53 -2.27 -9.69
CA ILE A 281 -5.33 -2.37 -8.45
C ILE A 281 -6.26 -3.57 -8.42
N SER A 282 -6.85 -3.93 -9.56
CA SER A 282 -7.88 -4.96 -9.72
C SER A 282 -7.60 -5.83 -10.96
N PRO A 283 -6.57 -6.70 -10.90
CA PRO A 283 -6.14 -7.52 -12.04
C PRO A 283 -7.13 -8.61 -12.45
N THR A 284 -8.23 -8.80 -11.71
CA THR A 284 -9.23 -9.85 -11.96
C THR A 284 -10.49 -9.33 -12.62
N THR A 285 -10.94 -8.13 -12.24
CA THR A 285 -12.22 -7.58 -12.74
C THR A 285 -12.03 -6.59 -13.88
N HIS A 286 -10.88 -5.92 -13.97
CA HIS A 286 -10.52 -4.90 -14.96
C HIS A 286 -11.59 -3.81 -15.21
N LYS A 287 -12.59 -3.67 -14.31
CA LYS A 287 -13.77 -2.83 -14.50
C LYS A 287 -14.02 -1.98 -13.27
N VAL A 288 -14.22 -0.70 -13.51
CA VAL A 288 -14.65 0.27 -12.48
C VAL A 288 -16.16 0.43 -12.58
N TYR A 289 -16.85 0.39 -11.44
CA TYR A 289 -18.29 0.60 -11.45
C TYR A 289 -18.64 2.03 -11.83
N CYS A 290 -17.96 3.00 -11.22
CA CYS A 290 -18.20 4.42 -11.46
C CYS A 290 -16.89 5.21 -11.46
N LEU A 291 -16.70 6.03 -12.50
CA LEU A 291 -15.69 7.09 -12.49
C LEU A 291 -16.28 8.37 -11.91
N ILE A 292 -15.55 9.01 -11.00
CA ILE A 292 -15.99 10.23 -10.31
C ILE A 292 -15.00 11.36 -10.58
N GLY A 293 -15.48 12.56 -10.91
CA GLY A 293 -14.64 13.74 -11.08
C GLY A 293 -15.29 15.02 -10.57
N SER A 294 -14.50 16.02 -10.21
CA SER A 294 -15.00 17.39 -9.96
C SER A 294 -14.11 18.41 -10.67
N SER A 295 -14.67 19.53 -11.10
CA SER A 295 -13.93 20.63 -11.74
C SER A 295 -13.06 20.12 -12.90
N GLN A 296 -11.74 20.28 -12.82
CA GLN A 296 -10.77 19.80 -13.81
C GLN A 296 -10.70 18.27 -13.87
N GLY A 297 -10.90 17.57 -12.74
CA GLY A 297 -11.00 16.10 -12.70
C GLY A 297 -12.21 15.58 -13.47
N ALA A 298 -13.32 16.32 -13.50
CA ALA A 298 -14.49 15.94 -14.27
C ALA A 298 -14.24 15.95 -15.79
N ALA A 299 -13.45 16.91 -16.28
CA ALA A 299 -13.02 16.93 -17.69
C ALA A 299 -12.17 15.70 -18.04
N ALA A 300 -11.25 15.30 -17.15
CA ALA A 300 -10.44 14.10 -17.34
C ALA A 300 -11.30 12.83 -17.39
N VAL A 301 -12.30 12.72 -16.50
CA VAL A 301 -13.22 11.58 -16.53
C VAL A 301 -14.00 11.50 -17.84
N PHE A 302 -14.49 12.62 -18.36
CA PHE A 302 -15.15 12.62 -19.67
C PHE A 302 -14.21 12.16 -20.79
N ASN A 303 -12.99 12.70 -20.86
CA ASN A 303 -12.00 12.30 -21.87
C ASN A 303 -11.65 10.82 -21.77
N ALA A 304 -11.52 10.28 -20.55
CA ALA A 304 -11.27 8.86 -20.31
C ALA A 304 -12.35 7.97 -20.93
N LEU A 305 -13.63 8.34 -20.78
CA LEU A 305 -14.75 7.59 -21.35
C LEU A 305 -14.89 7.78 -22.86
N VAL A 306 -14.48 8.93 -23.39
CA VAL A 306 -14.39 9.16 -24.85
C VAL A 306 -13.32 8.24 -25.46
N GLU A 307 -12.17 8.10 -24.80
CA GLU A 307 -11.07 7.25 -25.26
C GLU A 307 -11.33 5.76 -25.06
N LYS A 308 -11.85 5.38 -23.88
CA LYS A 308 -12.06 4.00 -23.46
C LYS A 308 -13.43 3.83 -22.81
N PRO A 309 -14.52 3.72 -23.59
CA PRO A 309 -15.87 3.56 -23.04
C PRO A 309 -16.03 2.37 -22.09
N ALA A 310 -15.27 1.29 -22.30
CA ALA A 310 -15.38 0.06 -21.50
C ALA A 310 -14.80 0.19 -20.08
N ILE A 311 -14.08 1.28 -19.76
CA ILE A 311 -13.37 1.44 -18.48
C ILE A 311 -14.31 1.54 -17.28
N SER A 312 -15.53 2.05 -17.49
CA SER A 312 -16.52 2.21 -16.43
C SER A 312 -17.95 2.00 -16.88
N SER A 313 -18.78 1.54 -15.94
CA SER A 313 -20.21 1.30 -16.16
C SER A 313 -21.07 2.52 -15.87
N PHE A 314 -20.61 3.44 -15.02
CA PHE A 314 -21.32 4.63 -14.58
C PHE A 314 -20.37 5.83 -14.49
N LEU A 315 -20.95 7.02 -14.56
CA LEU A 315 -20.23 8.28 -14.50
C LEU A 315 -20.86 9.23 -13.48
N ALA A 316 -20.08 9.83 -12.60
CA ALA A 316 -20.55 10.89 -11.72
C ALA A 316 -19.60 12.09 -11.75
N VAL A 317 -20.09 13.27 -12.13
CA VAL A 317 -19.26 14.47 -12.22
C VAL A 317 -19.92 15.68 -11.59
N GLN A 318 -19.09 16.51 -10.95
CA GLN A 318 -19.48 17.80 -10.41
C GLN A 318 -18.72 18.93 -11.11
N ASN A 319 -19.42 20.00 -11.47
CA ASN A 319 -18.86 21.24 -12.02
C ASN A 319 -17.84 21.03 -13.17
N PRO A 320 -18.09 20.15 -14.17
CA PRO A 320 -17.13 19.96 -15.27
C PRO A 320 -16.89 21.22 -16.10
N VAL A 321 -15.65 21.37 -16.54
CA VAL A 321 -15.24 22.36 -17.54
C VAL A 321 -15.07 21.66 -18.88
N SER A 322 -15.65 22.22 -19.96
CA SER A 322 -15.34 21.78 -21.32
C SER A 322 -15.53 22.91 -22.33
N HIS A 323 -14.54 23.10 -23.19
CA HIS A 323 -14.61 24.02 -24.33
C HIS A 323 -15.27 23.38 -25.56
N TYR A 324 -15.40 22.05 -25.61
CA TYR A 324 -15.96 21.31 -26.74
C TYR A 324 -16.92 20.18 -26.31
N PRO A 325 -18.08 20.51 -25.69
CA PRO A 325 -19.01 19.50 -25.15
C PRO A 325 -19.54 18.49 -26.17
N GLN A 326 -19.61 18.86 -27.45
CA GLN A 326 -20.06 18.00 -28.54
C GLN A 326 -19.31 16.67 -28.64
N ARG A 327 -18.06 16.62 -28.18
CA ARG A 327 -17.25 15.38 -28.17
C ARG A 327 -17.81 14.31 -27.23
N PHE A 328 -18.63 14.69 -26.25
CA PHE A 328 -19.16 13.77 -25.24
C PHE A 328 -20.38 12.96 -25.72
N VAL A 329 -20.82 13.14 -26.98
CA VAL A 329 -21.95 12.40 -27.57
C VAL A 329 -21.74 10.88 -27.64
N CYS A 330 -20.49 10.44 -27.62
CA CYS A 330 -20.11 9.03 -27.60
C CYS A 330 -20.25 8.39 -26.21
N ILE A 331 -20.41 9.17 -25.14
CA ILE A 331 -20.62 8.65 -23.78
C ILE A 331 -22.04 8.07 -23.70
N LYS A 332 -22.14 6.74 -23.49
CA LYS A 332 -23.41 5.99 -23.42
C LYS A 332 -23.76 5.52 -22.00
N GLN A 333 -22.78 5.54 -21.11
CA GLN A 333 -22.90 5.17 -19.71
C GLN A 333 -23.92 6.10 -19.04
N PRO A 334 -24.75 5.58 -18.12
CA PRO A 334 -25.56 6.43 -17.25
C PRO A 334 -24.66 7.42 -16.50
N ALA A 335 -25.00 8.70 -16.59
CA ALA A 335 -24.20 9.79 -16.03
C ALA A 335 -24.99 10.62 -15.01
N LEU A 336 -24.43 10.84 -13.83
CA LEU A 336 -24.86 11.85 -12.88
C LEU A 336 -24.05 13.13 -13.12
N LEU A 337 -24.74 14.22 -13.47
CA LEU A 337 -24.13 15.53 -13.72
C LEU A 337 -24.65 16.53 -12.69
N MET A 338 -23.75 17.05 -11.86
CA MET A 338 -24.08 17.98 -10.77
C MET A 338 -23.40 19.32 -11.00
N TYR A 339 -24.14 20.42 -10.82
CA TYR A 339 -23.61 21.77 -11.00
C TYR A 339 -24.01 22.67 -9.85
N ASP A 340 -23.01 23.30 -9.24
CA ASP A 340 -23.20 24.38 -8.29
C ASP A 340 -23.50 25.68 -9.04
N THR A 341 -24.66 26.28 -8.77
CA THR A 341 -25.09 27.55 -9.36
C THR A 341 -24.35 28.74 -8.77
N ASP A 342 -23.71 28.57 -7.60
CA ASP A 342 -22.98 29.61 -6.88
C ASP A 342 -21.46 29.54 -7.16
N ASP A 343 -21.00 28.59 -7.98
CA ASP A 343 -19.58 28.44 -8.35
C ASP A 343 -19.23 29.34 -9.54
N ASP A 344 -18.72 30.53 -9.24
CA ASP A 344 -18.28 31.52 -10.23
C ASP A 344 -17.17 31.00 -11.17
N GLY A 345 -16.40 29.99 -10.73
CA GLY A 345 -15.34 29.37 -11.52
C GLY A 345 -15.85 28.37 -12.57
N HIS A 346 -17.09 27.87 -12.40
CA HIS A 346 -17.66 26.81 -13.22
C HIS A 346 -19.08 27.16 -13.66
N PRO A 347 -19.24 28.04 -14.67
CA PRO A 347 -20.56 28.54 -15.06
C PRO A 347 -21.53 27.42 -15.40
N VAL A 348 -22.71 27.41 -14.76
CA VAL A 348 -23.78 26.43 -14.98
C VAL A 348 -24.22 26.34 -16.46
N SER A 349 -24.00 27.40 -17.23
CA SER A 349 -24.24 27.42 -18.68
C SER A 349 -23.45 26.34 -19.42
N VAL A 350 -22.21 26.04 -19.00
CA VAL A 350 -21.40 24.93 -19.52
C VAL A 350 -22.09 23.61 -19.21
N GLY A 351 -22.63 23.45 -18.01
CA GLY A 351 -23.33 22.25 -17.62
C GLY A 351 -24.59 21.96 -18.41
N ARG A 352 -25.39 23.00 -18.66
CA ARG A 352 -26.57 22.93 -19.52
C ARG A 352 -26.21 22.55 -20.96
N LEU A 353 -25.04 22.93 -21.46
CA LEU A 353 -24.54 22.49 -22.76
C LEU A 353 -24.12 21.01 -22.73
N VAL A 354 -23.32 20.60 -21.74
CA VAL A 354 -22.89 19.20 -21.58
C VAL A 354 -24.08 18.24 -21.48
N LYS A 355 -25.13 18.62 -20.74
CA LYS A 355 -26.39 17.88 -20.63
C LYS A 355 -27.02 17.53 -21.99
N LYS A 356 -26.89 18.41 -23.00
CA LYS A 356 -27.46 18.17 -24.33
C LYS A 356 -26.73 17.09 -25.11
N TYR A 357 -25.45 16.87 -24.84
CA TYR A 357 -24.61 15.94 -25.59
C TYR A 357 -24.52 14.56 -24.95
N ILE A 358 -24.59 14.46 -23.62
CA ILE A 358 -24.62 13.17 -22.92
C ILE A 358 -26.07 12.72 -22.80
N LEU A 359 -26.55 11.85 -23.69
CA LEU A 359 -27.99 11.53 -23.77
C LEU A 359 -28.54 10.79 -22.54
N ASN A 360 -27.75 9.90 -21.94
CA ASN A 360 -28.14 9.11 -20.78
C ASN A 360 -27.67 9.78 -19.48
N ASN A 361 -28.29 10.90 -19.12
CA ASN A 361 -27.88 11.68 -17.94
C ASN A 361 -29.01 11.95 -16.94
N HIS A 362 -28.64 12.02 -15.67
CA HIS A 362 -29.38 12.65 -14.59
C HIS A 362 -28.67 13.95 -14.24
N TYR A 363 -29.32 15.08 -14.52
CA TYR A 363 -28.75 16.40 -14.35
C TYR A 363 -29.37 17.12 -13.17
N TYR A 364 -28.53 17.67 -12.28
CA TYR A 364 -28.94 18.38 -11.08
C TYR A 364 -28.18 19.71 -10.92
N GLU A 365 -28.92 20.80 -10.73
CA GLU A 365 -28.39 22.11 -10.34
C GLU A 365 -28.65 22.33 -8.85
N PHE A 366 -27.68 22.85 -8.11
CA PHE A 366 -27.79 23.14 -6.69
C PHE A 366 -27.09 24.43 -6.33
N ALA A 367 -27.52 25.08 -5.25
CA ALA A 367 -26.80 26.20 -4.67
C ALA A 367 -25.87 25.67 -3.57
N SER A 368 -24.68 26.22 -3.40
CA SER A 368 -23.76 25.91 -2.30
C SER A 368 -24.45 25.97 -0.92
N SER A 369 -25.41 26.88 -0.77
CA SER A 369 -26.25 27.03 0.44
C SER A 369 -27.37 25.98 0.61
N LYS A 370 -27.74 25.27 -0.46
CA LYS A 370 -28.79 24.24 -0.51
C LYS A 370 -28.27 23.00 -1.23
N GLN A 371 -27.29 22.36 -0.59
CA GLN A 371 -26.65 21.18 -1.15
C GLN A 371 -27.69 20.06 -1.45
N PRO A 372 -27.48 19.29 -2.53
CA PRO A 372 -28.35 18.18 -2.92
C PRO A 372 -28.56 17.20 -1.75
N LYS A 373 -29.76 16.64 -1.58
CA LYS A 373 -29.99 15.56 -0.62
C LYS A 373 -29.45 14.24 -1.13
#